data_AF-A0A1F8BAC3-F1
#
_entry.id   AF-A0A1F8BAC3-F1
#
_cell.length_a   1.000
_cell.length_b   1.000
_cell.length_c   1.000
_cell.angle_alpha   90.00
_cell.angle_beta   90.00
_cell.angle_gamma   90.00
#
_symmetry.space_group_name_H-M   'P 1'
#
loop_
_entity.id
_entity.type
_entity.pdbx_description
1 polymer ?
#
loop_
_entity_poly.entity_id
_entity_poly.type
_entity_poly.pdbx_seq_one_letter_code
_entity_poly.pdbx_strand_id
1 'polypeptide(L)'
;MKIREWLADNIGYRFSGCLYAKSHDHIFDYISSVIPNEFTGKEISDLGCGDGTNTLRLKEIFKPKSITGYERNEYLIKKAKEKGLKVKRTDLNKEISRGELAAFTFSLHHIADKEKCLRSIKRNFKYIFLIEPCNDLYHKLLDAGDPLSKEDWRKLFDKVFGKYKSYQYKNNILVFYTK
;
A
#
# COMPACT_ATOMS: atom_id res chain seq x y z
N MET A 1 6.66 -6.28 18.12
CA MET A 1 6.56 -7.17 16.95
C MET A 1 5.81 -8.41 17.40
N LYS A 2 4.64 -8.68 16.81
CA LYS A 2 3.80 -9.83 17.19
C LYS A 2 4.44 -11.12 16.65
N ILE A 3 4.28 -12.25 17.34
CA ILE A 3 4.83 -13.56 16.92
C ILE A 3 4.40 -13.95 15.50
N ARG A 4 3.17 -13.62 15.10
CA ARG A 4 2.65 -13.88 13.74
C ARG A 4 3.37 -13.07 12.67
N GLU A 5 3.70 -11.81 12.94
CA GLU A 5 4.49 -10.96 12.02
C GLU A 5 5.90 -11.52 11.84
N TRP A 6 6.53 -11.98 12.93
CA TRP A 6 7.86 -12.59 12.86
C TRP A 6 7.85 -13.88 12.03
N LEU A 7 6.84 -14.73 12.19
CA LEU A 7 6.69 -15.97 11.41
C LEU A 7 6.45 -15.68 9.92
N ALA A 8 5.62 -14.69 9.59
CA ALA A 8 5.42 -14.25 8.21
C ALA A 8 6.72 -13.68 7.60
N ASP A 9 7.41 -12.80 8.33
CA ASP A 9 8.64 -12.12 7.91
C ASP A 9 9.82 -13.08 7.70
N ASN A 10 9.91 -14.15 8.49
CA ASN A 10 11.09 -15.05 8.50
C ASN A 10 10.86 -16.40 7.83
N ILE A 11 9.62 -16.89 7.77
CA ILE A 11 9.28 -18.22 7.24
C ILE A 11 8.29 -18.08 6.07
N GLY A 12 7.16 -17.38 6.28
CA GLY A 12 6.06 -17.29 5.31
C GLY A 12 6.47 -16.77 3.92
N TYR A 13 7.06 -15.58 3.86
CA TYR A 13 7.45 -14.96 2.59
C TYR A 13 8.53 -15.74 1.82
N ARG A 14 9.37 -16.51 2.53
CA ARG A 14 10.45 -17.30 1.91
C ARG A 14 9.95 -18.55 1.17
N PHE A 15 8.83 -19.12 1.60
CA PHE A 15 8.28 -20.36 1.03
C PHE A 15 7.06 -20.15 0.11
N SER A 16 6.27 -19.10 0.33
CA SER A 16 5.05 -18.85 -0.46
C SER A 16 5.14 -17.62 -1.39
N GLY A 17 6.19 -16.79 -1.25
CA GLY A 17 6.20 -15.46 -1.87
C GLY A 17 4.98 -14.63 -1.45
N CYS A 18 4.73 -13.51 -2.11
CA CYS A 18 3.41 -12.86 -2.03
C CYS A 18 2.41 -13.62 -2.91
N LEU A 19 2.04 -14.86 -2.54
CA LEU A 19 1.04 -15.67 -3.24
C LEU A 19 -0.30 -14.91 -3.43
N TYR A 20 -0.56 -13.93 -2.57
CA TYR A 20 -1.65 -12.97 -2.67
C TYR A 20 -1.62 -12.11 -3.96
N ALA A 21 -0.45 -11.81 -4.54
CA ALA A 21 -0.35 -10.90 -5.69
C ALA A 21 -0.91 -11.47 -7.01
N LYS A 22 -1.06 -12.79 -7.16
CA LYS A 22 -1.49 -13.43 -8.43
C LYS A 22 -3.00 -13.39 -8.70
N SER A 23 -3.84 -13.11 -7.71
CA SER A 23 -5.31 -13.07 -7.86
C SER A 23 -5.88 -11.65 -8.04
N HIS A 24 -5.03 -10.62 -8.12
CA HIS A 24 -5.42 -9.22 -7.99
C HIS A 24 -5.42 -8.41 -9.30
N ASP A 25 -5.14 -9.01 -10.46
CA ASP A 25 -5.05 -8.24 -11.72
C ASP A 25 -6.31 -7.40 -12.00
N HIS A 26 -7.50 -7.95 -11.74
CA HIS A 26 -8.77 -7.25 -11.96
C HIS A 26 -8.95 -5.96 -11.15
N ILE A 27 -8.31 -5.84 -9.98
CA ILE A 27 -8.41 -4.59 -9.21
C ILE A 27 -7.53 -3.49 -9.83
N PHE A 28 -6.43 -3.87 -10.45
CA PHE A 28 -5.53 -2.94 -11.15
C PHE A 28 -6.15 -2.49 -12.48
N ASP A 29 -6.89 -3.36 -13.17
CA ASP A 29 -7.75 -2.95 -14.30
C ASP A 29 -8.79 -1.92 -13.86
N TYR A 30 -9.45 -2.17 -12.73
CA TYR A 30 -10.42 -1.21 -12.19
C TYR A 30 -9.76 0.11 -11.79
N ILE A 31 -8.58 0.10 -11.14
CA ILE A 31 -7.81 1.31 -10.83
C ILE A 31 -7.55 2.10 -12.11
N SER A 32 -7.11 1.44 -13.18
CA SER A 32 -6.87 2.07 -14.49
C SER A 32 -8.12 2.79 -15.04
N SER A 33 -9.31 2.26 -14.77
CA SER A 33 -10.58 2.88 -15.20
C SER A 33 -11.05 4.07 -14.35
N VAL A 34 -10.57 4.21 -13.10
CA VAL A 34 -11.05 5.24 -12.14
C VAL A 34 -9.98 6.21 -11.68
N ILE A 35 -8.72 6.00 -12.05
CA ILE A 35 -7.59 6.86 -11.66
C ILE A 35 -7.83 8.29 -12.19
N PRO A 36 -7.84 9.32 -11.31
CA PRO A 36 -7.94 10.69 -11.76
C PRO A 36 -6.66 11.13 -12.50
N ASN A 37 -6.80 11.89 -13.59
CA ASN A 37 -5.67 12.33 -14.42
C ASN A 37 -4.57 13.03 -13.59
N GLU A 38 -4.96 13.77 -12.54
CA GLU A 38 -4.04 14.48 -11.65
C GLU A 38 -3.09 13.57 -10.84
N PHE A 39 -3.32 12.25 -10.81
CA PHE A 39 -2.44 11.27 -10.17
C PHE A 39 -1.40 10.66 -11.13
N THR A 40 -1.53 10.89 -12.43
CA THR A 40 -0.58 10.35 -13.43
C THR A 40 0.67 11.21 -13.56
N GLY A 41 1.80 10.62 -13.97
CA GLY A 41 3.04 11.37 -14.22
C GLY A 41 3.70 11.97 -12.98
N LYS A 42 3.41 11.43 -11.79
CA LYS A 42 3.94 11.88 -10.49
C LYS A 42 5.23 11.15 -10.09
N GLU A 43 5.96 11.71 -9.15
CA GLU A 43 6.96 10.98 -8.38
C GLU A 43 6.29 10.18 -7.26
N ILE A 44 6.38 8.85 -7.36
CA ILE A 44 5.68 7.93 -6.45
C ILE A 44 6.65 7.39 -5.40
N SER A 45 6.24 7.50 -4.14
CA SER A 45 6.75 6.72 -3.02
C SER A 45 5.77 5.59 -2.73
N ASP A 46 6.12 4.35 -3.09
CA ASP A 46 5.31 3.17 -2.79
C ASP A 46 5.67 2.63 -1.41
N LEU A 47 4.81 2.90 -0.44
CA LEU A 47 5.03 2.70 0.98
C LEU A 47 4.58 1.28 1.37
N GLY A 48 5.54 0.43 1.72
CA GLY A 48 5.32 -0.99 1.98
C GLY A 48 5.24 -1.76 0.67
N CYS A 49 6.22 -1.56 -0.22
CA CYS A 49 6.20 -2.10 -1.58
C CYS A 49 6.33 -3.64 -1.64
N GLY A 50 6.68 -4.29 -0.53
CA GLY A 50 6.87 -5.74 -0.45
C GLY A 50 7.88 -6.22 -1.49
N ASP A 51 7.52 -7.27 -2.21
CA ASP A 51 8.35 -7.86 -3.27
C ASP A 51 8.32 -7.07 -4.61
N GLY A 52 7.65 -5.92 -4.63
CA GLY A 52 7.57 -5.02 -5.78
C GLY A 52 6.56 -5.38 -6.87
N THR A 53 5.78 -6.46 -6.72
CA THR A 53 4.81 -6.86 -7.76
C THR A 53 3.78 -5.77 -8.02
N ASN A 54 3.17 -5.22 -6.96
CA ASN A 54 2.19 -4.15 -7.10
C ASN A 54 2.83 -2.83 -7.56
N THR A 55 4.08 -2.57 -7.16
CA THR A 55 4.85 -1.40 -7.63
C THR A 55 5.00 -1.38 -9.15
N LEU A 56 5.21 -2.54 -9.78
CA LEU A 56 5.27 -2.65 -11.25
C LEU A 56 3.92 -2.32 -11.89
N ARG A 57 2.81 -2.83 -11.34
CA ARG A 57 1.45 -2.50 -11.80
C ARG A 57 1.13 -1.01 -11.64
N LEU A 58 1.56 -0.39 -10.53
CA LEU A 58 1.46 1.06 -10.34
C LEU A 58 2.23 1.82 -11.42
N LYS A 59 3.42 1.33 -11.79
CA LYS A 59 4.23 1.95 -12.84
C LYS A 59 3.50 1.96 -14.19
N GLU A 60 2.79 0.89 -14.53
CA GLU A 60 2.00 0.79 -15.76
C GLU A 60 0.79 1.73 -15.77
N ILE A 61 0.04 1.79 -14.65
CA ILE A 61 -1.20 2.57 -14.55
C ILE A 61 -0.93 4.06 -14.37
N PHE A 62 -0.09 4.43 -13.40
CA PHE A 62 0.13 5.82 -13.03
C PHE A 62 1.15 6.51 -13.95
N LYS A 63 1.92 5.74 -14.74
CA LYS A 63 2.97 6.23 -15.64
C LYS A 63 3.86 7.28 -14.96
N PRO A 64 4.47 6.94 -13.80
CA PRO A 64 5.17 7.92 -12.97
C PRO A 64 6.45 8.42 -13.63
N LYS A 65 6.86 9.66 -13.31
CA LYS A 65 8.20 10.17 -13.67
C LYS A 65 9.30 9.33 -13.02
N SER A 66 9.07 8.96 -11.77
CA SER A 66 9.91 8.02 -11.03
C SER A 66 9.08 7.32 -9.95
N ILE A 67 9.46 6.10 -9.60
CA ILE A 67 8.85 5.33 -8.51
C ILE A 67 9.95 4.74 -7.63
N THR A 68 9.83 4.94 -6.31
CA THR A 68 10.71 4.34 -5.31
C THR A 68 9.87 3.55 -4.32
N GLY A 69 10.20 2.26 -4.17
CA GLY A 69 9.61 1.41 -3.14
C GLY A 69 10.26 1.63 -1.77
N TYR A 70 9.48 1.51 -0.71
CA TYR A 70 9.92 1.58 0.68
C TYR A 70 9.48 0.32 1.39
N GLU A 71 10.43 -0.43 1.94
CA GLU A 71 10.19 -1.72 2.60
C GLU A 71 11.16 -1.90 3.76
N ARG A 72 10.77 -2.61 4.82
CA ARG A 72 11.65 -2.91 5.97
C ARG A 72 12.33 -4.27 5.86
N ASN A 73 11.67 -5.23 5.22
CA ASN A 73 12.09 -6.62 5.13
C ASN A 73 13.18 -6.79 4.05
N GLU A 74 14.38 -7.19 4.45
CA GLU A 74 15.53 -7.31 3.55
C GLU A 74 15.33 -8.33 2.42
N TYR A 75 14.59 -9.41 2.67
CA TYR A 75 14.29 -10.42 1.66
C TYR A 75 13.38 -9.85 0.57
N LEU A 76 12.31 -9.14 0.96
CA LEU A 76 11.39 -8.50 0.03
C LEU A 76 12.08 -7.37 -0.76
N ILE A 77 12.94 -6.58 -0.11
CA ILE A 77 13.78 -5.58 -0.78
C ILE A 77 14.63 -6.24 -1.87
N LYS A 78 15.28 -7.38 -1.56
CA LYS A 78 16.09 -8.10 -2.55
C LYS A 78 15.23 -8.53 -3.74
N LYS A 79 14.04 -9.09 -3.49
CA LYS A 79 13.11 -9.50 -4.55
C LYS A 79 12.63 -8.35 -5.42
N ALA A 80 12.28 -7.22 -4.82
CA ALA A 80 11.88 -6.03 -5.56
C ALA A 80 13.03 -5.47 -6.42
N LYS A 81 14.26 -5.47 -5.89
CA LYS A 81 15.46 -5.08 -6.66
C LYS A 81 15.78 -6.04 -7.80
N GLU A 82 15.60 -7.34 -7.62
CA GLU A 82 15.71 -8.35 -8.70
C GLU A 82 14.75 -8.06 -9.86
N LYS A 83 13.61 -7.39 -9.60
CA LYS A 83 12.66 -6.90 -10.61
C LYS A 83 13.02 -5.53 -11.21
N GLY A 84 14.21 -5.00 -10.91
CA GLY A 84 14.68 -3.71 -11.44
C GLY A 84 14.10 -2.47 -10.73
N LEU A 85 13.46 -2.63 -9.57
CA LEU A 85 12.91 -1.51 -8.82
C LEU A 85 13.96 -0.81 -7.96
N LYS A 86 13.86 0.52 -7.87
CA LYS A 86 14.55 1.31 -6.85
C LYS A 86 13.83 1.16 -5.52
N VAL A 87 14.51 0.58 -4.52
CA VAL A 87 13.92 0.34 -3.20
C VAL A 87 14.82 0.86 -2.08
N LYS A 88 14.22 1.56 -1.12
CA LYS A 88 14.86 2.05 0.10
C LYS A 88 14.40 1.23 1.30
N ARG A 89 15.33 0.92 2.20
CA ARG A 89 15.00 0.27 3.47
C ARG A 89 14.43 1.31 4.43
N THR A 90 13.18 1.14 4.86
CA THR A 90 12.52 2.07 5.78
C THR A 90 11.48 1.35 6.63
N ASP A 91 11.42 1.68 7.92
CA ASP A 91 10.34 1.24 8.81
C ASP A 91 9.26 2.33 8.91
N LEU A 92 8.14 2.10 8.23
CA LEU A 92 7.01 3.05 8.16
C LEU A 92 6.32 3.31 9.50
N ASN A 93 6.58 2.47 10.53
CA ASN A 93 6.09 2.75 11.88
C ASN A 93 6.95 3.81 12.60
N LYS A 94 8.17 4.06 12.12
CA LYS A 94 9.11 5.01 12.72
C LYS A 94 9.16 6.32 11.96
N GLU A 95 9.30 6.24 10.64
CA GLU A 95 9.50 7.42 9.81
C GLU A 95 8.84 7.28 8.44
N ILE A 96 8.44 8.41 7.88
CA ILE A 96 7.85 8.51 6.56
C ILE A 96 8.48 9.72 5.88
N SER A 97 9.17 9.50 4.75
CA SER A 97 9.80 10.58 3.98
C SER A 97 8.76 11.52 3.34
N ARG A 98 9.21 12.69 2.89
CA ARG A 98 8.40 13.58 2.03
C ARG A 98 8.48 13.14 0.57
N GLY A 99 7.45 13.48 -0.21
CA GLY A 99 7.41 13.22 -1.65
C GLY A 99 6.18 13.83 -2.31
N GLU A 100 6.01 13.60 -3.61
CA GLU A 100 4.87 14.13 -4.37
C GLU A 100 3.61 13.28 -4.16
N LEU A 101 3.68 11.98 -4.47
CA LEU A 101 2.57 11.01 -4.33
C LEU A 101 2.98 9.85 -3.42
N ALA A 102 2.23 9.62 -2.35
CA ALA A 102 2.35 8.41 -1.52
C ALA A 102 1.35 7.36 -1.98
N ALA A 103 1.82 6.14 -2.26
CA ALA A 103 0.98 4.99 -2.56
C ALA A 103 1.07 3.98 -1.41
N PHE A 104 -0.06 3.48 -0.92
CA PHE A 104 -0.11 2.20 -0.19
C PHE A 104 -0.89 1.21 -1.04
N THR A 105 -0.28 0.06 -1.33
CA THR A 105 -0.93 -1.02 -2.07
C THR A 105 -0.97 -2.29 -1.24
N PHE A 106 -2.08 -2.47 -0.51
CA PHE A 106 -2.26 -3.59 0.43
C PHE A 106 -1.14 -3.64 1.47
N SER A 107 -0.84 -2.50 2.10
CA SER A 107 0.30 -2.38 3.02
C SER A 107 -0.01 -1.60 4.28
N LEU A 108 -0.99 -0.70 4.26
CA LEU A 108 -1.39 0.10 5.42
C LEU A 108 -2.01 -0.78 6.53
N HIS A 109 -2.67 -1.89 6.17
CA HIS A 109 -3.25 -2.80 7.17
C HIS A 109 -2.21 -3.45 8.10
N HIS A 110 -0.93 -3.51 7.70
CA HIS A 110 0.18 -3.95 8.55
C HIS A 110 0.75 -2.86 9.47
N ILE A 111 0.34 -1.60 9.32
CA ILE A 111 0.80 -0.51 10.17
C ILE A 111 0.08 -0.57 11.52
N ALA A 112 0.86 -0.45 12.60
CA ALA A 112 0.34 -0.55 13.97
C ALA A 112 -0.58 0.62 14.32
N ASP A 113 -0.13 1.84 14.06
CA ASP A 113 -0.91 3.08 14.25
C ASP A 113 -1.24 3.70 12.88
N LYS A 114 -2.35 3.22 12.32
CA LYS A 114 -2.83 3.62 10.99
C LYS A 114 -3.18 5.12 10.93
N GLU A 115 -3.79 5.66 11.98
CA GLU A 115 -4.16 7.07 12.02
C GLU A 115 -2.92 7.98 12.03
N LYS A 116 -1.94 7.68 12.89
CA LYS A 116 -0.68 8.44 12.94
C LYS A 116 0.05 8.38 11.61
N CYS A 117 0.11 7.21 10.98
CA CYS A 117 0.70 7.04 9.65
C CYS A 117 -0.02 7.91 8.60
N LEU A 118 -1.35 7.81 8.52
CA LEU A 118 -2.18 8.59 7.59
C LEU A 118 -2.03 10.11 7.80
N ARG A 119 -1.97 10.57 9.05
CA ARG A 119 -1.70 11.99 9.37
C ARG A 119 -0.30 12.43 8.93
N SER A 120 0.69 11.56 9.09
CA SER A 120 2.06 11.83 8.65
C SER A 120 2.16 11.95 7.13
N ILE A 121 1.54 11.03 6.37
CA ILE A 121 1.53 11.12 4.90
C ILE A 121 0.74 12.33 4.41
N LYS A 122 -0.40 12.67 5.03
CA LYS A 122 -1.20 13.87 4.70
C LYS A 122 -0.38 15.15 4.84
N ARG A 123 0.53 15.20 5.82
CA ARG A 123 1.44 16.33 6.02
C ARG A 123 2.58 16.34 5.00
N ASN A 124 3.10 15.17 4.64
CA ASN A 124 4.35 15.02 3.90
C ASN A 124 4.19 14.89 2.37
N PHE A 125 2.98 14.63 1.88
CA PHE A 125 2.69 14.41 0.46
C PHE A 125 1.56 15.30 -0.05
N LYS A 126 1.59 15.61 -1.35
CA LYS A 126 0.55 16.37 -2.04
C LYS A 126 -0.59 15.48 -2.53
N TYR A 127 -0.25 14.28 -2.98
CA TYR A 127 -1.18 13.26 -3.46
C TYR A 127 -1.04 11.99 -2.63
N ILE A 128 -2.16 11.32 -2.36
CA ILE A 128 -2.18 10.03 -1.67
C ILE A 128 -3.11 9.10 -2.42
N PHE A 129 -2.59 7.95 -2.81
CA PHE A 129 -3.35 6.83 -3.33
C PHE A 129 -3.28 5.66 -2.33
N LEU A 130 -4.42 5.08 -1.98
CA LEU A 130 -4.50 3.92 -1.11
C LEU A 130 -5.40 2.87 -1.75
N ILE A 131 -5.04 1.62 -1.55
CA ILE A 131 -5.90 0.47 -1.80
C ILE A 131 -5.69 -0.54 -0.68
N GLU A 132 -6.75 -0.86 0.04
CA GLU A 132 -6.69 -1.73 1.20
C GLU A 132 -7.83 -2.75 1.20
N PRO A 133 -7.58 -3.98 1.70
CA PRO A 133 -8.62 -4.94 1.90
C PRO A 133 -9.47 -4.54 3.10
N CYS A 134 -10.77 -4.76 2.98
CA CYS A 134 -11.69 -4.74 4.11
C CYS A 134 -11.62 -6.09 4.83
N ASN A 135 -11.76 -6.07 6.14
CA ASN A 135 -11.69 -7.27 6.97
C ASN A 135 -12.77 -8.29 6.56
N ASP A 136 -12.34 -9.47 6.12
CA ASP A 136 -13.19 -10.64 5.92
C ASP A 136 -12.62 -11.87 6.67
N LEU A 137 -13.34 -12.99 6.60
CA LEU A 137 -12.95 -14.22 7.29
C LEU A 137 -11.61 -14.78 6.78
N TYR A 138 -11.25 -14.54 5.51
CA TYR A 138 -10.02 -15.01 4.89
C TYR A 138 -8.81 -14.24 5.44
N HIS A 139 -8.91 -12.91 5.51
CA HIS A 139 -7.84 -12.05 6.00
C HIS A 139 -7.51 -12.27 7.47
N LYS A 140 -8.50 -12.58 8.32
CA LYS A 140 -8.25 -12.90 9.74
C LYS A 140 -7.36 -14.14 9.93
N LEU A 141 -7.45 -15.09 9.01
CA LEU A 141 -6.81 -16.40 9.13
C LEU A 141 -5.44 -16.46 8.46
N LEU A 142 -5.28 -15.84 7.28
CA LEU A 142 -4.11 -16.05 6.42
C LEU A 142 -3.22 -14.81 6.23
N ASP A 143 -3.74 -13.61 6.50
CA ASP A 143 -2.98 -12.37 6.43
C ASP A 143 -2.40 -12.03 7.81
N ALA A 144 -1.14 -11.60 7.85
CA ALA A 144 -0.46 -11.28 9.10
C ALA A 144 -0.80 -9.86 9.61
N GLY A 145 -1.51 -9.06 8.81
CA GLY A 145 -1.95 -7.72 9.21
C GLY A 145 -3.34 -7.68 9.86
N ASP A 146 -3.74 -6.46 10.23
CA ASP A 146 -5.01 -6.18 10.91
C ASP A 146 -5.86 -5.25 10.01
N PRO A 147 -6.49 -5.74 8.91
CA PRO A 147 -7.37 -4.94 8.09
C PRO A 147 -8.62 -4.52 8.86
N LEU A 148 -9.11 -3.32 8.57
CA LEU A 148 -10.30 -2.75 9.21
C LEU A 148 -11.57 -3.18 8.47
N SER A 149 -12.72 -3.12 9.14
CA SER A 149 -14.01 -3.20 8.46
C SER A 149 -14.13 -2.05 7.45
N LYS A 150 -15.05 -2.18 6.48
CA LYS A 150 -15.32 -1.12 5.50
C LYS A 150 -15.71 0.18 6.19
N GLU A 151 -16.59 0.10 7.20
CA GLU A 151 -17.06 1.25 7.97
C GLU A 151 -15.92 1.91 8.74
N ASP A 152 -15.02 1.12 9.32
CA ASP A 152 -13.90 1.66 10.10
C ASP A 152 -12.81 2.27 9.21
N TRP A 153 -12.57 1.69 8.02
CA TRP A 153 -11.74 2.35 7.00
C TRP A 153 -12.31 3.71 6.62
N ARG A 154 -13.62 3.79 6.32
CA ARG A 154 -14.29 5.05 5.97
C ARG A 154 -14.19 6.08 7.09
N LYS A 155 -14.53 5.70 8.34
CA LYS A 155 -14.40 6.59 9.50
C LYS A 155 -12.98 7.12 9.67
N LEU A 156 -11.97 6.27 9.47
CA LEU A 156 -10.57 6.66 9.57
C LEU A 156 -10.19 7.64 8.47
N PHE A 157 -10.58 7.38 7.22
CA PHE A 157 -10.31 8.27 6.09
C PHE A 157 -11.05 9.60 6.21
N ASP A 158 -12.33 9.60 6.61
CA ASP A 158 -13.10 10.81 6.91
C ASP A 158 -12.40 11.66 7.98
N LYS A 159 -11.98 11.02 9.08
CA LYS A 159 -11.29 11.69 10.19
C LYS A 159 -9.96 12.31 9.79
N VAL A 160 -9.18 11.65 8.92
CA VAL A 160 -7.84 12.13 8.54
C VAL A 160 -7.90 13.08 7.34
N PHE A 161 -8.58 12.68 6.27
CA PHE A 161 -8.54 13.38 4.98
C PHE A 161 -9.61 14.46 4.87
N GLY A 162 -10.81 14.23 5.43
CA GLY A 162 -11.96 15.12 5.28
C GLY A 162 -12.59 15.00 3.90
N LYS A 163 -11.95 15.59 2.87
CA LYS A 163 -12.40 15.49 1.47
C LYS A 163 -11.45 14.59 0.67
N TYR A 164 -11.99 13.53 0.08
CA TYR A 164 -11.25 12.58 -0.76
C TYR A 164 -12.23 11.90 -1.73
N LYS A 165 -11.70 11.33 -2.82
CA LYS A 165 -12.46 10.44 -3.70
C LYS A 165 -12.25 9.01 -3.21
N SER A 166 -13.31 8.21 -3.14
CA SER A 166 -13.18 6.78 -2.84
C SER A 166 -14.05 5.93 -3.72
N TYR A 167 -13.58 4.70 -3.92
CA TYR A 167 -14.27 3.68 -4.70
C TYR A 167 -14.24 2.36 -3.95
N GLN A 168 -15.23 1.51 -4.20
CA GLN A 168 -15.26 0.15 -3.70
C GLN A 168 -15.11 -0.80 -4.88
N TYR A 169 -14.17 -1.74 -4.79
CA TYR A 169 -14.06 -2.85 -5.74
C TYR A 169 -13.99 -4.17 -5.00
N LYS A 170 -15.03 -5.00 -5.15
CA LYS A 170 -15.20 -6.23 -4.36
C LYS A 170 -14.99 -5.92 -2.87
N ASN A 171 -14.07 -6.62 -2.20
CA ASN A 171 -13.77 -6.43 -0.78
C ASN A 171 -12.66 -5.39 -0.51
N ASN A 172 -12.35 -4.51 -1.47
CA ASN A 172 -11.27 -3.52 -1.32
C ASN A 172 -11.79 -2.09 -1.42
N ILE A 173 -11.24 -1.22 -0.58
CA ILE A 173 -11.48 0.22 -0.63
C ILE A 173 -10.31 0.92 -1.32
N LEU A 174 -10.62 1.81 -2.25
CA LEU A 174 -9.67 2.65 -2.95
C LEU A 174 -9.88 4.09 -2.54
N VAL A 175 -8.79 4.83 -2.33
CA VAL A 175 -8.83 6.24 -1.93
C VAL A 175 -7.85 7.06 -2.76
N PHE A 176 -8.32 8.20 -3.24
CA PHE A 176 -7.52 9.25 -3.85
C PHE A 176 -7.72 10.54 -3.07
N TYR A 177 -6.63 11.07 -2.49
CA TYR A 177 -6.62 12.33 -1.77
C TYR A 177 -5.64 13.31 -2.41
N THR A 178 -6.05 14.56 -2.51
CA THR A 178 -5.24 15.69 -2.97
C THR A 178 -5.34 16.80 -1.95
N LYS A 179 -4.21 17.40 -1.60
CA LYS A 179 -4.13 18.54 -0.67
C LYS A 179 -4.63 19.84 -1.30
#